data_AF-A0A8D0N956-F1
#
_entry.id   AF-A0A8D0N956-F1
#
_cell.length_a   1.000
_cell.length_b   1.000
_cell.length_c   1.000
_cell.angle_alpha   90.00
_cell.angle_beta   90.00
_cell.angle_gamma   90.00
#
_symmetry.space_group_name_H-M   'P 1'
#
loop_
_entity.id
_entity.type
_entity.pdbx_description
1 polymer ?
#
loop_
_entity_poly.entity_id
_entity_poly.type
_entity_poly.pdbx_seq_one_letter_code
_entity_poly.pdbx_strand_id
1 'polypeptide(L)'
;KKKVKSLSPSAFRVNRGHRASPPRFVTVEELLETAKGVTNMALAHEIVVNGDFRIKPVELPEDSLEKRVKDIVHKAFWDCLSVQLSEDPPTYDRAIKLVGEIKETLLSFLLPGHTRLRNQITEVLDLDLIKQEAENGALDISKLAEFIIGMMGTLCAPVRDEEVKKLKDIKEIVPLFRAIFSVLDMMKVDMANFAVSSIRPHLMQQSVEYERKQFQELLEKQPNSLDFVTQWLEEAADDLMNQRYRNALPAGGGAAGSEASPRPDPAAVQNYAYLKLLKWDHLHRLFPETVLMDRSRFQELQLQLEQLTVLGAVLLVTFSMAAPGISSRADFAEKLKMIVKILLTDMHQPSFHLEDALTAVGEKVCLEVSSCLSQCGFSPLTPDKEAVLKGQIQAVASPDNPIRRIMGTSGGREDQECACRWAGRQAPLRKSRRVLMDYEC
;
A
#
# COMPACT_ATOMS: atom_id res chain seq x y z
N LYS A 1 -19.98 -12.09 -83.51
CA LYS A 1 -19.71 -10.72 -84.03
C LYS A 1 -18.74 -10.03 -83.07
N LYS A 2 -17.57 -9.59 -83.54
CA LYS A 2 -16.52 -8.87 -82.78
C LYS A 2 -16.63 -7.36 -83.05
N LYS A 3 -16.07 -6.56 -82.11
CA LYS A 3 -15.77 -5.09 -82.09
C LYS A 3 -16.81 -4.22 -81.34
N VAL A 4 -16.48 -3.26 -80.47
CA VAL A 4 -15.21 -2.58 -80.10
C VAL A 4 -15.34 -1.88 -78.70
N LYS A 5 -14.19 -1.61 -78.06
CA LYS A 5 -13.92 -0.97 -76.75
C LYS A 5 -14.20 0.55 -76.65
N SER A 6 -14.44 1.06 -75.43
CA SER A 6 -13.70 2.17 -74.75
C SER A 6 -14.24 2.37 -73.31
N LEU A 7 -13.56 1.93 -72.25
CA LEU A 7 -12.67 2.69 -71.33
C LEU A 7 -13.36 3.74 -70.40
N SER A 8 -13.42 3.41 -69.10
CA SER A 8 -13.67 4.28 -67.91
C SER A 8 -12.42 5.16 -67.58
N PRO A 9 -12.37 6.12 -66.60
CA PRO A 9 -12.78 5.99 -65.18
C PRO A 9 -13.33 7.27 -64.49
N SER A 10 -14.00 7.20 -63.33
CA SER A 10 -13.35 7.45 -62.03
C SER A 10 -14.29 7.10 -60.86
N ALA A 11 -13.73 6.42 -59.86
CA ALA A 11 -14.41 5.99 -58.64
C ALA A 11 -13.79 6.71 -57.44
N PHE A 12 -14.59 7.44 -56.68
CA PHE A 12 -14.28 7.79 -55.29
C PHE A 12 -15.00 6.78 -54.38
N ARG A 13 -14.23 5.86 -53.78
CA ARG A 13 -14.68 5.01 -52.66
C ARG A 13 -14.22 5.66 -51.36
N VAL A 14 -15.17 6.12 -50.55
CA VAL A 14 -14.96 6.43 -49.13
C VAL A 14 -15.00 5.10 -48.36
N ASN A 15 -13.98 4.90 -47.52
CA ASN A 15 -13.72 3.68 -46.76
C ASN A 15 -14.53 3.65 -45.45
N ARG A 16 -14.81 2.43 -44.98
CA ARG A 16 -15.80 2.05 -43.95
C ARG A 16 -15.47 2.56 -42.54
N GLY A 17 -16.48 3.10 -41.85
CA GLY A 17 -16.47 3.31 -40.39
C GLY A 17 -16.66 2.01 -39.60
N HIS A 18 -16.01 1.96 -38.43
CA HIS A 18 -16.03 0.87 -37.47
C HIS A 18 -17.46 0.54 -36.99
N ARG A 19 -17.84 -0.74 -37.07
CA ARG A 19 -19.04 -1.27 -36.43
C ARG A 19 -18.75 -1.47 -34.94
N ALA A 20 -19.39 -0.68 -34.08
CA ALA A 20 -19.48 -0.99 -32.65
C ALA A 20 -20.32 -2.26 -32.46
N SER A 21 -19.80 -3.23 -31.72
CA SER A 21 -20.50 -4.46 -31.34
C SER A 21 -21.61 -4.15 -30.32
N PRO A 22 -22.74 -4.89 -30.30
CA PRO A 22 -23.81 -4.67 -29.31
C PRO A 22 -23.32 -4.96 -27.88
N PRO A 23 -23.85 -4.24 -26.85
CA PRO A 23 -23.48 -4.49 -25.46
C PRO A 23 -23.92 -5.90 -25.05
N ARG A 24 -22.96 -6.69 -24.58
CA ARG A 24 -23.18 -8.04 -24.06
C ARG A 24 -23.76 -7.92 -22.65
N PHE A 25 -24.96 -8.45 -22.42
CA PHE A 25 -25.54 -8.51 -21.08
C PHE A 25 -24.70 -9.47 -20.22
N VAL A 26 -24.06 -8.93 -19.17
CA VAL A 26 -23.27 -9.71 -18.21
C VAL A 26 -24.19 -10.23 -17.12
N THR A 27 -24.09 -11.52 -16.79
CA THR A 27 -24.92 -12.13 -15.73
C THR A 27 -24.38 -11.78 -14.34
N VAL A 28 -25.23 -11.81 -13.31
CA VAL A 28 -24.82 -11.55 -11.91
C VAL A 28 -23.76 -12.55 -11.42
N GLU A 29 -23.83 -13.80 -11.88
CA GLU A 29 -22.84 -14.84 -11.60
C GLU A 29 -21.48 -14.51 -12.24
N GLU A 30 -21.48 -14.09 -13.51
CA GLU A 30 -20.25 -13.64 -14.18
C GLU A 30 -19.65 -12.39 -13.51
N LEU A 31 -20.48 -11.49 -12.97
CA LEU A 31 -20.02 -10.34 -12.20
C LEU A 31 -19.39 -10.75 -10.86
N LEU A 32 -20.00 -11.70 -10.13
CA LEU A 32 -19.47 -12.18 -8.86
C LEU A 32 -18.16 -12.94 -9.03
N GLU A 33 -18.06 -13.80 -10.04
CA GLU A 33 -16.82 -14.51 -10.35
C GLU A 33 -15.72 -13.56 -10.84
N THR A 34 -16.08 -12.54 -11.63
CA THR A 34 -15.13 -11.50 -12.03
C THR A 34 -14.69 -10.67 -10.82
N ALA A 35 -15.59 -10.34 -9.88
CA ALA A 35 -15.23 -9.63 -8.65
C ALA A 35 -14.26 -10.45 -7.77
N LYS A 36 -14.52 -11.76 -7.60
CA LYS A 36 -13.61 -12.67 -6.89
C LYS A 36 -12.24 -12.76 -7.58
N GLY A 37 -12.22 -12.84 -8.91
CA GLY A 37 -11.00 -12.82 -9.71
C GLY A 37 -10.17 -11.55 -9.49
N VAL A 38 -10.82 -10.39 -9.52
CA VAL A 38 -10.18 -9.08 -9.28
C VAL A 38 -9.67 -8.97 -7.84
N THR A 39 -10.42 -9.45 -6.83
CA THR A 39 -9.94 -9.44 -5.43
C THR A 39 -8.74 -10.35 -5.22
N ASN A 40 -8.73 -11.53 -5.85
CA ASN A 40 -7.61 -12.47 -5.77
C ASN A 40 -6.37 -11.92 -6.47
N MET A 41 -6.55 -11.27 -7.63
CA MET A 41 -5.49 -10.59 -8.35
C MET A 41 -4.90 -9.44 -7.53
N ALA A 42 -5.75 -8.58 -6.95
CA ALA A 42 -5.31 -7.48 -6.10
C ALA A 42 -4.56 -7.98 -4.86
N LEU A 43 -5.01 -9.06 -4.23
CA LEU A 43 -4.33 -9.68 -3.11
C LEU A 43 -2.96 -10.26 -3.52
N ALA A 44 -2.90 -11.00 -4.62
CA ALA A 44 -1.65 -11.56 -5.13
C ALA A 44 -0.63 -10.46 -5.47
N HIS A 45 -1.10 -9.39 -6.13
CA HIS A 45 -0.32 -8.20 -6.42
C HIS A 45 0.21 -7.53 -5.15
N GLU A 46 -0.64 -7.33 -4.14
CA GLU A 46 -0.25 -6.75 -2.85
C GLU A 46 0.81 -7.61 -2.14
N ILE A 47 0.65 -8.93 -2.09
CA ILE A 47 1.64 -9.84 -1.49
C ILE A 47 2.99 -9.77 -2.22
N VAL A 48 2.99 -9.57 -3.53
CA VAL A 48 4.22 -9.56 -4.34
C VAL A 48 4.94 -8.21 -4.27
N VAL A 49 4.19 -7.10 -4.33
CA VAL A 49 4.78 -5.75 -4.38
C VAL A 49 5.12 -5.22 -2.99
N ASN A 50 4.27 -5.44 -1.99
CA ASN A 50 4.50 -4.98 -0.64
C ASN A 50 5.27 -6.03 0.17
N GLY A 51 6.59 -5.85 0.29
CA GLY A 51 7.50 -6.71 1.07
C GLY A 51 7.04 -6.97 2.51
N ASP A 52 6.42 -5.96 3.12
CA ASP A 52 5.98 -5.98 4.51
C ASP A 52 4.50 -6.36 4.67
N PHE A 53 3.84 -6.81 3.60
CA PHE A 53 2.44 -7.20 3.66
C PHE A 53 2.19 -8.25 4.74
N ARG A 54 1.27 -7.90 5.65
CA ARG A 54 0.78 -8.75 6.73
C ARG A 54 -0.73 -8.56 6.86
N ILE A 55 -1.42 -9.67 7.08
CA ILE A 55 -2.81 -9.70 7.51
C ILE A 55 -2.85 -9.11 8.92
N LYS A 56 -3.59 -8.03 9.08
CA LYS A 56 -3.83 -7.38 10.37
C LYS A 56 -5.08 -7.97 11.01
N PRO A 57 -5.13 -8.06 12.35
CA PRO A 57 -6.38 -8.34 13.05
C PRO A 57 -7.45 -7.32 12.68
N VAL A 58 -8.71 -7.76 12.63
CA VAL A 58 -9.84 -6.84 12.42
C VAL A 58 -10.08 -6.08 13.72
N GLU A 59 -9.63 -4.83 13.76
CA GLU A 59 -9.91 -3.90 14.86
C GLU A 59 -11.14 -3.07 14.53
N LEU A 60 -12.22 -3.30 15.28
CA LEU A 60 -13.44 -2.49 15.16
C LEU A 60 -13.24 -1.16 15.91
N PRO A 61 -13.65 -0.01 15.33
CA PRO A 61 -13.56 1.29 16.01
C PRO A 61 -14.30 1.27 17.36
N GLU A 62 -13.74 1.96 18.36
CA GLU A 62 -14.26 1.92 19.74
C GLU A 62 -15.72 2.39 19.85
N ASP A 63 -16.09 3.39 19.09
CA ASP A 63 -17.43 3.98 19.08
C ASP A 63 -18.40 3.29 18.09
N SER A 64 -17.98 2.21 17.43
CA SER A 64 -18.84 1.52 16.47
C SER A 64 -19.96 0.75 17.17
N LEU A 65 -21.16 0.81 16.59
CA LEU A 65 -22.29 -0.01 17.02
C LEU A 65 -21.94 -1.50 16.95
N GLU A 66 -21.19 -1.90 15.93
CA GLU A 66 -20.76 -3.29 15.73
C GLU A 66 -19.89 -3.80 16.90
N LYS A 67 -18.89 -3.02 17.34
CA LYS A 67 -18.06 -3.38 18.50
C LYS A 67 -18.91 -3.51 19.76
N ARG A 68 -19.81 -2.54 20.01
CA ARG A 68 -20.71 -2.59 21.17
C ARG A 68 -21.61 -3.83 21.15
N VAL A 69 -22.20 -4.15 20.00
CA VAL A 69 -23.04 -5.34 19.84
C VAL A 69 -22.21 -6.61 20.07
N LYS A 70 -21.01 -6.70 19.50
CA LYS A 70 -20.08 -7.82 19.69
C LYS A 70 -19.73 -8.01 21.17
N ASP A 71 -19.38 -6.94 21.87
CA ASP A 71 -18.99 -6.98 23.29
C ASP A 71 -20.16 -7.42 24.18
N ILE A 72 -21.38 -6.92 23.93
CA ILE A 72 -22.59 -7.33 24.66
C ILE A 72 -22.89 -8.82 24.44
N VAL A 73 -22.82 -9.29 23.19
CA VAL A 73 -23.09 -10.70 22.85
C VAL A 73 -22.04 -11.61 23.48
N HIS A 74 -20.76 -11.26 23.36
CA HIS A 74 -19.67 -12.02 23.98
C HIS A 74 -19.82 -12.06 25.50
N LYS A 75 -20.12 -10.93 26.14
CA LYS A 75 -20.35 -10.87 27.58
C LYS A 75 -21.50 -11.78 28.00
N ALA A 76 -22.66 -11.65 27.34
CA ALA A 76 -23.83 -12.48 27.62
C ALA A 76 -23.54 -13.98 27.47
N PHE A 77 -22.77 -14.37 26.45
CA PHE A 77 -22.38 -15.77 26.25
C PHE A 77 -21.57 -16.30 27.44
N TRP A 78 -20.55 -15.56 27.87
CA TRP A 78 -19.69 -15.97 28.98
C TRP A 78 -20.40 -15.92 30.34
N ASP A 79 -21.30 -14.96 30.53
CA ASP A 79 -22.14 -14.89 31.74
C ASP A 79 -23.05 -16.13 31.81
N CYS A 80 -23.66 -16.54 30.70
CA CYS A 80 -24.41 -17.80 30.62
C CYS A 80 -23.55 -19.03 30.90
N LEU A 81 -22.32 -19.09 30.40
CA LEU A 81 -21.39 -20.21 30.69
C LEU A 81 -21.07 -20.26 32.19
N SER A 82 -20.82 -19.11 32.82
CA SER A 82 -20.56 -19.03 34.26
C SER A 82 -21.74 -19.53 35.07
N VAL A 83 -22.97 -19.17 34.69
CA VAL A 83 -24.20 -19.65 35.35
C VAL A 83 -24.30 -21.17 35.24
N GLN A 84 -24.15 -21.73 34.03
CA GLN A 84 -24.26 -23.18 33.80
C GLN A 84 -23.25 -24.02 34.59
N LEU A 85 -22.02 -23.52 34.73
CA LEU A 85 -20.97 -24.19 35.52
C LEU A 85 -21.19 -24.06 37.03
N SER A 86 -22.04 -23.12 37.48
CA SER A 86 -22.37 -22.91 38.89
C SER A 86 -23.67 -23.59 39.34
N GLU A 87 -24.42 -24.20 38.41
CA GLU A 87 -25.62 -24.99 38.72
C GLU A 87 -25.26 -26.28 39.48
N ASP A 88 -26.23 -26.84 40.22
CA ASP A 88 -26.10 -28.12 40.93
C ASP A 88 -27.19 -29.10 40.45
N PRO A 89 -26.87 -30.11 39.61
CA PRO A 89 -25.55 -30.42 39.07
C PRO A 89 -25.13 -29.47 37.92
N PRO A 90 -23.81 -29.28 37.69
CA PRO A 90 -23.31 -28.37 36.66
C PRO A 90 -23.60 -28.87 35.25
N THR A 91 -23.98 -27.95 34.36
CA THR A 91 -24.28 -28.24 32.96
C THR A 91 -23.08 -27.89 32.06
N TYR A 92 -22.56 -28.85 31.30
CA TYR A 92 -21.34 -28.66 30.49
C TYR A 92 -21.58 -28.38 28.99
N ASP A 93 -22.83 -28.28 28.53
CA ASP A 93 -23.17 -28.19 27.10
C ASP A 93 -22.42 -27.09 26.34
N ARG A 94 -22.28 -25.89 26.92
CA ARG A 94 -21.54 -24.78 26.29
C ARG A 94 -20.03 -25.01 26.33
N ALA A 95 -19.51 -25.57 27.41
CA ALA A 95 -18.08 -25.89 27.51
C ALA A 95 -17.66 -26.93 26.45
N ILE A 96 -18.49 -27.96 26.21
CA ILE A 96 -18.25 -28.97 25.19
C ILE A 96 -18.23 -28.33 23.78
N LYS A 97 -19.14 -27.39 23.50
CA LYS A 97 -19.13 -26.64 22.23
C LYS A 97 -17.85 -25.83 22.05
N LEU A 98 -17.38 -25.15 23.10
CA LEU A 98 -16.12 -24.40 23.08
C LEU A 98 -14.92 -25.31 22.83
N VAL A 99 -14.89 -26.49 23.43
CA VAL A 99 -13.86 -27.50 23.15
C VAL A 99 -13.90 -27.95 21.69
N GLY A 100 -15.10 -28.12 21.12
CA GLY A 100 -15.28 -28.40 19.69
C GLY A 100 -14.70 -27.29 18.80
N GLU A 101 -14.99 -26.03 19.11
CA GLU A 101 -14.42 -24.89 18.37
C GLU A 101 -12.89 -24.81 18.49
N ILE A 102 -12.34 -25.10 19.67
CA ILE A 102 -10.90 -25.19 19.90
C ILE A 102 -10.30 -26.32 19.06
N LYS A 103 -10.92 -27.52 19.06
CA LYS A 103 -10.49 -28.66 18.25
C LYS A 103 -10.41 -28.29 16.78
N GLU A 104 -11.48 -27.75 16.22
CA GLU A 104 -11.51 -27.33 14.81
C GLU A 104 -10.46 -26.26 14.50
N THR A 105 -10.28 -25.30 15.41
CA THR A 105 -9.26 -24.26 15.26
C THR A 105 -7.84 -24.86 15.25
N LEU A 106 -7.52 -25.74 16.19
CA LEU A 106 -6.21 -26.41 16.24
C LEU A 106 -5.97 -27.27 14.99
N LEU A 107 -7.00 -27.98 14.53
CA LEU A 107 -6.93 -28.79 13.30
C LEU A 107 -6.73 -27.92 12.04
N SER A 108 -7.26 -26.69 12.03
CA SER A 108 -7.10 -25.74 10.92
C SER A 108 -5.65 -25.24 10.75
N PHE A 109 -4.86 -25.25 11.83
CA PHE A 109 -3.43 -24.88 11.78
C PHE A 109 -2.55 -25.99 11.21
N LEU A 110 -3.06 -27.22 11.11
CA LEU A 110 -2.29 -28.36 10.66
C LEU A 110 -2.28 -28.47 9.13
N LEU A 111 -1.08 -28.50 8.56
CA LEU A 111 -0.86 -28.89 7.17
C LEU A 111 -1.28 -30.35 6.94
N PRO A 112 -1.65 -30.74 5.70
CA PRO A 112 -2.08 -32.11 5.37
C PRO A 112 -1.08 -33.20 5.80
N GLY A 113 0.22 -32.90 5.85
CA GLY A 113 1.26 -33.84 6.27
C GLY A 113 1.34 -34.12 7.78
N HIS A 114 0.65 -33.36 8.64
CA HIS A 114 0.75 -33.49 10.10
C HIS A 114 -0.23 -34.54 10.67
N THR A 115 -0.23 -35.76 10.10
CA THR A 115 -1.17 -36.83 10.46
C THR A 115 -1.08 -37.25 11.92
N ARG A 116 0.12 -37.32 12.50
CA ARG A 116 0.32 -37.68 13.91
C ARG A 116 -0.35 -36.70 14.87
N LEU A 117 -0.13 -35.40 14.69
CA LEU A 117 -0.72 -34.36 15.53
C LEU A 117 -2.24 -34.31 15.34
N ARG A 118 -2.72 -34.45 14.10
CA ARG A 118 -4.15 -34.52 13.79
C ARG A 118 -4.83 -35.66 14.54
N ASN A 119 -4.23 -36.85 14.53
CA ASN A 119 -4.77 -38.01 15.25
C ASN A 119 -4.78 -37.76 16.77
N GLN A 120 -3.69 -37.24 17.33
CA GLN A 120 -3.59 -36.94 18.76
C GLN A 120 -4.67 -35.93 19.22
N ILE A 121 -4.90 -34.86 18.45
CA ILE A 121 -5.96 -33.88 18.75
C ILE A 121 -7.33 -34.54 18.64
N THR A 122 -7.56 -35.37 17.62
CA THR A 122 -8.87 -35.99 17.38
C THR A 122 -9.23 -37.01 18.46
N GLU A 123 -8.24 -37.76 18.94
CA GLU A 123 -8.39 -38.78 19.97
C GLU A 123 -8.63 -38.19 21.36
N VAL A 124 -7.85 -37.16 21.76
CA VAL A 124 -8.00 -36.54 23.08
C VAL A 124 -9.18 -35.59 23.16
N LEU A 125 -9.48 -34.85 22.08
CA LEU A 125 -10.64 -33.96 21.99
C LEU A 125 -11.83 -34.66 21.31
N ASP A 126 -12.17 -35.86 21.78
CA ASP A 126 -13.38 -36.56 21.32
C ASP A 126 -14.61 -36.00 22.05
N LEU A 127 -15.49 -35.32 21.31
CA LEU A 127 -16.66 -34.65 21.87
C LEU A 127 -17.69 -35.63 22.43
N ASP A 128 -17.81 -36.83 21.85
CA ASP A 128 -18.75 -37.84 22.31
C ASP A 128 -18.27 -38.43 23.63
N LEU A 129 -16.97 -38.72 23.74
CA LEU A 129 -16.35 -39.19 24.98
C LEU A 129 -16.42 -38.12 26.08
N ILE A 130 -16.04 -36.87 25.78
CA ILE A 130 -16.09 -35.76 26.74
C ILE A 130 -17.52 -35.54 27.24
N LYS A 131 -18.52 -35.67 26.37
CA LYS A 131 -19.93 -35.58 26.76
C LYS A 131 -20.32 -36.71 27.71
N GLN A 132 -19.91 -37.95 27.43
CA GLN A 132 -20.15 -39.09 28.32
C GLN A 132 -19.47 -38.92 29.68
N GLU A 133 -18.24 -38.41 29.71
CA GLU A 133 -17.52 -38.11 30.96
C GLU A 133 -18.24 -37.01 31.77
N ALA A 134 -18.79 -36.00 31.09
CA ALA A 134 -19.55 -34.92 31.73
C ALA A 134 -20.85 -35.44 32.37
N GLU A 135 -21.63 -36.26 31.65
CA GLU A 135 -22.89 -36.83 32.14
C GLU A 135 -22.69 -37.74 33.36
N ASN A 136 -21.53 -38.40 33.45
CA ASN A 136 -21.17 -39.27 34.58
C ASN A 136 -20.40 -38.56 35.70
N GLY A 137 -20.19 -37.23 35.61
CA GLY A 137 -19.45 -36.46 36.60
C GLY A 137 -17.95 -36.78 36.69
N ALA A 138 -17.38 -37.37 35.64
CA ALA A 138 -15.98 -37.79 35.57
C ALA A 138 -15.08 -36.81 34.78
N LEU A 139 -15.66 -35.78 34.15
CA LEU A 139 -14.93 -34.84 33.29
C LEU A 139 -13.94 -33.99 34.09
N ASP A 140 -12.67 -34.04 33.70
CA ASP A 140 -11.59 -33.20 34.24
C ASP A 140 -11.20 -32.09 33.26
N ILE A 141 -11.81 -30.91 33.45
CA ILE A 141 -11.57 -29.74 32.61
C ILE A 141 -10.12 -29.25 32.71
N SER A 142 -9.45 -29.46 33.85
CA SER A 142 -8.07 -29.00 34.05
C SER A 142 -7.11 -29.80 33.17
N LYS A 143 -7.26 -31.13 33.12
CA LYS A 143 -6.46 -31.98 32.21
C LYS A 143 -6.70 -31.66 30.74
N LEU A 144 -7.95 -31.40 30.37
CA LEU A 144 -8.30 -31.02 29.01
C LEU A 144 -7.66 -29.68 28.62
N ALA A 145 -7.70 -28.70 29.52
CA ALA A 145 -7.05 -27.41 29.32
C ALA A 145 -5.53 -27.54 29.22
N GLU A 146 -4.89 -28.35 30.07
CA GLU A 146 -3.45 -28.61 30.00
C GLU A 146 -3.05 -29.20 28.64
N PHE A 147 -3.83 -30.14 28.10
CA PHE A 147 -3.60 -30.69 26.77
C PHE A 147 -3.74 -29.63 25.69
N ILE A 148 -4.80 -28.81 25.73
CA ILE A 148 -5.04 -27.72 24.77
C ILE A 148 -3.88 -26.73 24.79
N ILE A 149 -3.48 -26.26 25.98
CA ILE A 149 -2.36 -25.31 26.16
C ILE A 149 -1.05 -25.93 25.67
N GLY A 150 -0.82 -27.23 25.94
CA GLY A 150 0.34 -27.95 25.43
C GLY A 150 0.37 -28.04 23.90
N MET A 151 -0.78 -28.29 23.27
CA MET A 151 -0.91 -28.30 21.81
C MET A 151 -0.71 -26.91 21.22
N MET A 152 -1.29 -25.87 21.84
CA MET A 152 -1.07 -24.47 21.45
C MET A 152 0.41 -24.10 21.51
N GLY A 153 1.11 -24.48 22.59
CA GLY A 153 2.55 -24.27 22.73
C GLY A 153 3.41 -25.00 21.70
N THR A 154 2.88 -26.09 21.11
CA THR A 154 3.57 -26.82 20.04
C THR A 154 3.35 -26.19 18.66
N LEU A 155 2.21 -25.51 18.47
CA LEU A 155 1.78 -24.95 17.18
C LEU A 155 2.03 -23.44 17.05
N CYS A 156 2.25 -22.73 18.15
CA CYS A 156 2.42 -21.27 18.14
C CYS A 156 3.80 -20.85 17.65
N ALA A 157 3.88 -19.59 17.19
CA ALA A 157 5.16 -18.95 16.92
C ALA A 157 5.89 -18.61 18.23
N PRO A 158 7.24 -18.60 18.26
CA PRO A 158 8.01 -18.35 19.49
C PRO A 158 7.67 -17.03 20.21
N VAL A 159 7.19 -16.03 19.47
CA VAL A 159 6.76 -14.75 20.04
C VAL A 159 5.56 -14.87 20.99
N ARG A 160 4.80 -15.97 20.90
CA ARG A 160 3.59 -16.24 21.69
C ARG A 160 3.82 -17.16 22.89
N ASP A 161 5.05 -17.64 23.09
CA ASP A 161 5.36 -18.58 24.16
C ASP A 161 5.04 -17.99 25.55
N GLU A 162 5.22 -16.68 25.72
CA GLU A 162 4.91 -16.00 26.98
C GLU A 162 3.39 -15.91 27.23
N GLU A 163 2.59 -15.64 26.20
CA GLU A 163 1.13 -15.65 26.30
C GLU A 163 0.59 -17.05 26.60
N VAL A 164 1.16 -18.09 25.98
CA VAL A 164 0.78 -19.50 26.28
C VAL A 164 1.16 -19.88 27.70
N LYS A 165 2.30 -19.40 28.23
CA LYS A 165 2.68 -19.63 29.64
C LYS A 165 1.66 -19.01 30.60
N LYS A 166 1.21 -17.78 30.35
CA LYS A 166 0.20 -17.10 31.19
C LYS A 166 -1.12 -17.86 31.28
N LEU A 167 -1.48 -18.67 30.27
CA LEU A 167 -2.68 -19.52 30.32
C LEU A 167 -2.61 -20.56 31.45
N LYS A 168 -1.41 -21.04 31.80
CA LYS A 168 -1.22 -22.05 32.86
C LYS A 168 -1.47 -21.50 34.26
N ASP A 169 -1.39 -20.17 34.43
CA ASP A 169 -1.60 -19.52 35.72
C ASP A 169 -3.09 -19.29 36.05
N ILE A 170 -3.97 -19.41 35.05
CA ILE A 170 -5.41 -19.16 35.19
C ILE A 170 -6.11 -20.42 35.71
N LYS A 171 -6.64 -20.34 36.93
CA LYS A 171 -7.33 -21.47 37.59
C LYS A 171 -8.83 -21.53 37.35
N GLU A 172 -9.44 -20.39 37.02
CA GLU A 172 -10.89 -20.31 36.78
C GLU A 172 -11.23 -20.71 35.34
N ILE A 173 -12.24 -21.57 35.18
CA ILE A 173 -12.60 -22.18 33.88
C ILE A 173 -13.01 -21.13 32.83
N VAL A 174 -13.89 -20.19 33.19
CA VAL A 174 -14.41 -19.19 32.25
C VAL A 174 -13.32 -18.20 31.80
N PRO A 175 -12.52 -17.59 32.71
CA PRO A 175 -11.36 -16.80 32.31
C PRO A 175 -10.33 -17.57 31.49
N LEU A 176 -10.14 -18.87 31.79
CA LEU A 176 -9.20 -19.71 31.04
C LEU A 176 -9.65 -19.89 29.58
N PHE A 177 -10.92 -20.26 29.34
CA PHE A 177 -11.44 -20.36 27.98
C PHE A 177 -11.35 -19.02 27.24
N ARG A 178 -11.72 -17.91 27.89
CA ARG A 178 -11.57 -16.57 27.29
C ARG A 178 -10.13 -16.29 26.84
N ALA A 179 -9.17 -16.58 27.70
CA ALA A 179 -7.75 -16.38 27.40
C ALA A 179 -7.25 -17.33 26.30
N ILE A 180 -7.68 -18.60 26.29
CA ILE A 180 -7.38 -19.57 25.23
C ILE A 180 -7.86 -19.04 23.86
N PHE A 181 -9.12 -18.62 23.75
CA PHE A 181 -9.65 -18.08 22.49
C PHE A 181 -8.92 -16.81 22.05
N SER A 182 -8.56 -15.92 22.99
CA SER A 182 -7.76 -14.74 22.67
C SER A 182 -6.40 -15.11 22.07
N VAL A 183 -5.73 -16.13 22.59
CA VAL A 183 -4.44 -16.60 22.04
C VAL A 183 -4.65 -17.33 20.72
N LEU A 184 -5.68 -18.16 20.57
CA LEU A 184 -6.02 -18.82 19.31
C LEU A 184 -6.30 -17.83 18.18
N ASP A 185 -7.00 -16.72 18.45
CA ASP A 185 -7.26 -15.69 17.45
C ASP A 185 -5.97 -14.98 17.00
N MET A 186 -5.03 -14.76 17.92
CA MET A 186 -3.69 -14.27 17.57
C MET A 186 -2.93 -15.30 16.73
N MET A 187 -3.00 -16.58 17.09
CA MET A 187 -2.37 -17.67 16.34
C MET A 187 -2.95 -17.80 14.91
N LYS A 188 -4.25 -17.56 14.69
CA LYS A 188 -4.85 -17.54 13.34
C LYS A 188 -4.17 -16.50 12.45
N VAL A 189 -3.94 -15.30 12.98
CA VAL A 189 -3.27 -14.21 12.26
C VAL A 189 -1.81 -14.57 12.00
N ASP A 190 -1.12 -15.13 12.99
CA ASP A 190 0.27 -15.58 12.85
C ASP A 190 0.39 -16.66 11.76
N MET A 191 -0.57 -17.60 11.71
CA MET A 191 -0.58 -18.68 10.71
C MET A 191 -0.90 -18.19 9.31
N ALA A 192 -1.84 -17.26 9.17
CA ALA A 192 -2.13 -16.63 7.90
C ALA A 192 -0.91 -15.84 7.37
N ASN A 193 -0.22 -15.10 8.24
CA ASN A 193 1.00 -14.37 7.90
C ASN A 193 2.18 -15.29 7.54
N PHE A 194 2.31 -16.43 8.23
CA PHE A 194 3.28 -17.46 7.89
C PHE A 194 3.00 -18.08 6.51
N ALA A 195 1.73 -18.39 6.21
CA ALA A 195 1.33 -18.93 4.91
C ALA A 195 1.61 -17.93 3.77
N VAL A 196 1.27 -16.65 3.98
CA VAL A 196 1.60 -15.55 3.05
C VAL A 196 3.11 -15.46 2.81
N SER A 197 3.91 -15.51 3.87
CA SER A 197 5.37 -15.43 3.77
C SER A 197 5.96 -16.64 3.04
N SER A 198 5.37 -17.82 3.24
CA SER A 198 5.80 -19.09 2.64
C SER A 198 5.45 -19.17 1.15
N ILE A 199 4.28 -18.66 0.73
CA ILE A 199 3.84 -18.69 -0.67
C ILE A 199 4.45 -17.54 -1.51
N ARG A 200 4.86 -16.45 -0.87
CA ARG A 200 5.40 -15.24 -1.53
C ARG A 200 6.50 -15.53 -2.56
N PRO A 201 7.53 -16.36 -2.29
CA PRO A 201 8.56 -16.67 -3.30
C PRO A 201 7.98 -17.31 -4.57
N HIS A 202 6.96 -18.16 -4.44
CA HIS A 202 6.28 -18.80 -5.56
C HIS A 202 5.41 -17.80 -6.33
N LEU A 203 4.66 -16.95 -5.62
CA LEU A 203 3.90 -15.86 -6.25
C LEU A 203 4.82 -14.90 -7.01
N MET A 204 5.97 -14.54 -6.44
CA MET A 204 6.95 -13.68 -7.12
C MET A 204 7.43 -14.29 -8.44
N GLN A 205 7.57 -15.62 -8.54
CA GLN A 205 8.02 -16.28 -9.77
C GLN A 205 6.97 -16.23 -10.89
N GLN A 206 5.68 -16.31 -10.56
CA GLN A 206 4.58 -16.43 -11.53
C GLN A 206 3.67 -15.19 -11.63
N SER A 207 3.93 -14.17 -10.82
CA SER A 207 3.11 -12.95 -10.72
C SER A 207 2.88 -12.25 -12.05
N VAL A 208 3.92 -12.12 -12.87
CA VAL A 208 3.88 -11.43 -14.17
C VAL A 208 2.91 -12.15 -15.10
N GLU A 209 3.06 -13.47 -15.25
CA GLU A 209 2.20 -14.27 -16.12
C GLU A 209 0.76 -14.34 -15.60
N TYR A 210 0.59 -14.39 -14.27
CA TYR A 210 -0.73 -14.41 -13.63
C TYR A 210 -1.48 -13.09 -13.84
N GLU A 211 -0.86 -11.95 -13.52
CA GLU A 211 -1.46 -10.62 -13.74
C GLU A 211 -1.78 -10.40 -15.22
N ARG A 212 -0.84 -10.77 -16.11
CA ARG A 212 -1.06 -10.70 -17.57
C ARG A 212 -2.29 -11.48 -18.01
N LYS A 213 -2.41 -12.73 -17.55
CA LYS A 213 -3.54 -13.59 -17.91
C LYS A 213 -4.86 -13.02 -17.38
N GLN A 214 -4.90 -12.59 -16.11
CA GLN A 214 -6.11 -12.02 -15.52
C GLN A 214 -6.52 -10.72 -16.18
N PHE A 215 -5.56 -9.86 -16.52
CA PHE A 215 -5.82 -8.62 -17.25
C PHE A 215 -6.35 -8.90 -18.66
N GLN A 216 -5.77 -9.88 -19.37
CA GLN A 216 -6.27 -10.30 -20.68
C GLN A 216 -7.72 -10.80 -20.63
N GLU A 217 -8.04 -11.65 -19.64
CA GLU A 217 -9.40 -12.14 -19.42
C GLU A 217 -10.38 -10.99 -19.11
N LEU A 218 -9.93 -9.95 -18.40
CA LEU A 218 -10.73 -8.76 -18.13
C LEU A 218 -11.00 -7.96 -19.41
N LEU A 219 -9.98 -7.75 -20.25
CA LEU A 219 -10.13 -7.02 -21.52
C LEU A 219 -11.03 -7.76 -22.53
N GLU A 220 -10.96 -9.08 -22.58
CA GLU A 220 -11.85 -9.88 -23.43
C GLU A 220 -13.32 -9.76 -23.02
N LYS A 221 -13.57 -9.61 -21.71
CA LYS A 221 -14.92 -9.38 -21.17
C LYS A 221 -15.37 -7.93 -21.35
N GLN A 222 -14.45 -6.96 -21.27
CA GLN A 222 -14.72 -5.54 -21.35
C GLN A 222 -13.70 -4.81 -22.26
N PRO A 223 -13.92 -4.79 -23.58
CA PRO A 223 -12.95 -4.23 -24.53
C PRO A 223 -12.81 -2.69 -24.49
N ASN A 224 -13.79 -1.98 -23.91
CA ASN A 224 -13.79 -0.51 -23.81
C ASN A 224 -13.52 -0.04 -22.37
N SER A 225 -12.72 -0.76 -21.60
CA SER A 225 -12.49 -0.47 -20.17
C SER A 225 -11.19 0.29 -19.89
N LEU A 226 -10.57 0.92 -20.89
CA LEU A 226 -9.25 1.56 -20.78
C LEU A 226 -9.30 3.07 -21.10
N ASP A 227 -10.46 3.68 -20.97
CA ASP A 227 -10.67 5.09 -21.33
C ASP A 227 -9.75 6.02 -20.52
N PHE A 228 -9.54 5.75 -19.22
CA PHE A 228 -8.68 6.60 -18.39
C PHE A 228 -7.20 6.38 -18.67
N VAL A 229 -6.78 5.15 -18.98
CA VAL A 229 -5.42 4.87 -19.46
C VAL A 229 -5.13 5.60 -20.76
N THR A 230 -6.04 5.54 -21.74
CA THR A 230 -5.86 6.24 -23.02
C THR A 230 -5.75 7.75 -22.80
N GLN A 231 -6.68 8.35 -22.05
CA GLN A 231 -6.63 9.77 -21.73
C GLN A 231 -5.33 10.16 -21.02
N TRP A 232 -4.89 9.37 -20.03
CA TRP A 232 -3.68 9.63 -19.26
C TRP A 232 -2.41 9.62 -20.13
N LEU A 233 -2.31 8.65 -21.05
CA LEU A 233 -1.17 8.54 -21.97
C LEU A 233 -1.19 9.63 -23.06
N GLU A 234 -2.37 9.98 -23.58
CA GLU A 234 -2.54 11.08 -24.54
C GLU A 234 -2.12 12.42 -23.92
N GLU A 235 -2.61 12.74 -22.71
CA GLU A 235 -2.21 13.94 -21.99
C GLU A 235 -0.70 13.99 -21.74
N ALA A 236 -0.08 12.84 -21.42
CA ALA A 236 1.37 12.75 -21.23
C ALA A 236 2.16 12.98 -22.52
N ALA A 237 1.67 12.45 -23.65
CA ALA A 237 2.29 12.64 -24.97
C ALA A 237 2.20 14.11 -25.41
N ASP A 238 1.05 14.74 -25.23
CA ASP A 238 0.82 16.15 -25.57
C ASP A 238 1.69 17.08 -24.73
N ASP A 239 1.79 16.83 -23.42
CA ASP A 239 2.65 17.61 -22.52
C ASP A 239 4.14 17.54 -22.93
N LEU A 240 4.63 16.34 -23.26
CA LEU A 240 6.01 16.15 -23.74
C LEU A 240 6.27 16.88 -25.06
N MET A 241 5.31 16.84 -25.99
CA MET A 241 5.39 17.55 -27.26
C MET A 241 5.42 19.08 -27.04
N ASN A 242 4.56 19.57 -26.14
CA ASN A 242 4.51 20.99 -25.78
C ASN A 242 5.79 21.49 -25.10
N GLN A 243 6.41 20.68 -24.24
CA GLN A 243 7.70 21.00 -23.60
C GLN A 243 8.84 21.08 -24.64
N ARG A 244 8.89 20.12 -25.57
CA ARG A 244 9.87 20.17 -26.67
C ARG A 244 9.70 21.41 -27.54
N TYR A 245 8.45 21.78 -27.86
CA TYR A 245 8.16 22.99 -28.63
C TYR A 245 8.58 24.27 -27.89
N ARG A 246 8.32 24.35 -26.58
CA ARG A 246 8.72 25.49 -25.74
C ARG A 246 10.24 25.62 -25.56
N ASN A 247 10.95 24.50 -25.55
CA ASN A 247 12.42 24.49 -25.45
C ASN A 247 13.11 24.74 -26.80
N ALA A 248 12.40 24.61 -27.92
CA ALA A 248 12.94 24.75 -29.29
C ALA A 248 12.86 26.18 -29.87
N LEU A 249 12.29 27.17 -29.16
CA LEU A 249 12.23 28.57 -29.58
C LEU A 249 12.73 29.50 -28.46
N PRO A 250 13.66 30.47 -28.67
CA PRO A 250 14.29 30.93 -29.91
C PRO A 250 15.85 31.01 -29.89
N ALA A 251 16.50 30.64 -31.00
CA ALA A 251 17.75 31.27 -31.43
C ALA A 251 17.85 31.22 -32.96
N GLY A 252 17.62 32.37 -33.61
CA GLY A 252 18.12 32.70 -34.96
C GLY A 252 17.63 31.85 -36.13
N GLY A 253 16.92 32.48 -37.06
CA GLY A 253 16.28 31.81 -38.19
C GLY A 253 17.20 31.04 -39.14
N GLY A 254 16.60 30.08 -39.86
CA GLY A 254 17.25 29.44 -40.99
C GLY A 254 16.57 28.14 -41.43
N ALA A 255 15.91 28.23 -42.58
CA ALA A 255 15.57 27.16 -43.52
C ALA A 255 14.46 26.15 -43.15
N ALA A 256 13.40 26.24 -43.96
CA ALA A 256 12.40 25.20 -44.15
C ALA A 256 13.04 23.90 -44.64
N GLY A 257 12.81 22.82 -43.90
CA GLY A 257 13.05 21.45 -44.30
C GLY A 257 11.98 20.58 -43.64
N SER A 258 11.21 19.87 -44.46
CA SER A 258 10.17 18.93 -44.05
C SER A 258 10.80 17.77 -43.25
N GLU A 259 10.94 17.91 -41.94
CA GLU A 259 11.17 16.79 -41.04
C GLU A 259 9.94 16.64 -40.16
N ALA A 260 9.25 15.50 -40.30
CA ALA A 260 8.18 15.13 -39.39
C ALA A 260 8.71 15.27 -37.96
N SER A 261 8.09 16.13 -37.15
CA SER A 261 8.41 16.27 -35.73
C SER A 261 8.53 14.87 -35.14
N PRO A 262 9.70 14.45 -34.60
CA PRO A 262 9.89 13.08 -34.15
C PRO A 262 8.85 12.78 -33.08
N ARG A 263 7.97 11.82 -33.35
CA ARG A 263 6.99 11.34 -32.36
C ARG A 263 7.75 11.02 -31.07
N PRO A 264 7.21 11.38 -29.90
CA PRO A 264 7.87 11.04 -28.64
C PRO A 264 8.01 9.52 -28.57
N ASP A 265 9.18 9.07 -28.14
CA ASP A 265 9.46 7.66 -27.92
C ASP A 265 8.42 7.08 -26.94
N PRO A 266 7.76 5.95 -27.24
CA PRO A 266 6.72 5.38 -26.38
C PRO A 266 7.18 5.19 -24.94
N ALA A 267 8.44 4.76 -24.72
CA ALA A 267 8.98 4.61 -23.38
C ALA A 267 9.16 5.97 -22.67
N ALA A 268 9.49 7.03 -23.40
CA ALA A 268 9.53 8.39 -22.85
C ALA A 268 8.15 8.91 -22.45
N VAL A 269 7.11 8.65 -23.26
CA VAL A 269 5.70 8.97 -22.91
C VAL A 269 5.29 8.24 -21.64
N GLN A 270 5.54 6.94 -21.60
CA GLN A 270 5.20 6.10 -20.44
C GLN A 270 5.92 6.58 -19.17
N ASN A 271 7.22 6.84 -19.23
CA ASN A 271 7.99 7.38 -18.10
C ASN A 271 7.39 8.69 -17.59
N TYR A 272 7.08 9.62 -18.50
CA TYR A 272 6.51 10.91 -18.14
C TYR A 272 5.09 10.76 -17.55
N ALA A 273 4.29 9.85 -18.10
CA ALA A 273 2.96 9.53 -17.59
C ALA A 273 3.02 9.05 -16.13
N TYR A 274 3.96 8.15 -15.80
CA TYR A 274 4.18 7.69 -14.42
C TYR A 274 4.65 8.81 -13.49
N LEU A 275 5.55 9.71 -13.95
CA LEU A 275 5.96 10.87 -13.15
C LEU A 275 4.80 11.83 -12.89
N LYS A 276 3.87 11.98 -13.83
CA LYS A 276 2.65 12.79 -13.68
C LYS A 276 1.74 12.25 -12.57
N LEU A 277 1.77 10.94 -12.31
CA LEU A 277 1.00 10.34 -11.21
C LEU A 277 1.45 10.83 -9.82
N LEU A 278 2.73 11.22 -9.67
CA LEU A 278 3.25 11.76 -8.40
C LEU A 278 2.71 13.16 -8.06
N LYS A 279 2.08 13.83 -9.03
CA LYS A 279 1.44 15.15 -8.86
C LYS A 279 -0.03 15.09 -9.26
N TRP A 280 -0.62 13.90 -9.24
CA TRP A 280 -2.00 13.69 -9.65
C TRP A 280 -2.96 14.26 -8.61
N ASP A 281 -4.11 14.72 -9.06
CA ASP A 281 -5.21 15.04 -8.15
C ASP A 281 -5.96 13.74 -7.83
N HIS A 282 -5.50 13.03 -6.80
CA HIS A 282 -6.09 11.78 -6.35
C HIS A 282 -7.51 11.92 -5.76
N LEU A 283 -8.00 13.15 -5.52
CA LEU A 283 -9.33 13.39 -4.96
C LEU A 283 -10.39 13.54 -6.05
N HIS A 284 -10.09 14.31 -7.10
CA HIS A 284 -11.09 14.67 -8.11
C HIS A 284 -10.89 13.98 -9.46
N ARG A 285 -9.68 13.49 -9.76
CA ARG A 285 -9.40 12.82 -11.04
C ARG A 285 -9.48 11.31 -10.89
N LEU A 286 -10.08 10.68 -11.91
CA LEU A 286 -10.12 9.23 -12.03
C LEU A 286 -8.71 8.70 -12.27
N PHE A 287 -8.40 7.55 -11.66
CA PHE A 287 -7.07 6.95 -11.69
C PHE A 287 -7.00 5.93 -12.84
N PRO A 288 -5.88 5.84 -13.59
CA PRO A 288 -5.80 4.92 -14.72
C PRO A 288 -6.02 3.47 -14.29
N GLU A 289 -6.81 2.73 -15.06
CA GLU A 289 -7.31 1.40 -14.68
C GLU A 289 -6.17 0.39 -14.46
N THR A 290 -5.10 0.46 -15.26
CA THR A 290 -3.96 -0.46 -15.20
C THR A 290 -3.10 -0.32 -13.94
N VAL A 291 -3.15 0.84 -13.27
CA VAL A 291 -2.38 1.13 -12.05
C VAL A 291 -3.30 1.33 -10.84
N LEU A 292 -4.58 0.99 -10.95
CA LEU A 292 -5.58 1.22 -9.90
C LEU A 292 -5.22 0.55 -8.56
N MET A 293 -4.60 -0.62 -8.60
CA MET A 293 -4.12 -1.35 -7.41
C MET A 293 -3.01 -0.60 -6.66
N ASP A 294 -2.29 0.29 -7.33
CA ASP A 294 -1.18 1.10 -6.79
C ASP A 294 -1.61 2.50 -6.32
N ARG A 295 -2.91 2.86 -6.41
CA ARG A 295 -3.37 4.24 -6.14
C ARG A 295 -2.90 4.78 -4.79
N SER A 296 -3.02 3.99 -3.72
CA SER A 296 -2.60 4.38 -2.37
C SER A 296 -1.08 4.59 -2.28
N ARG A 297 -0.29 3.78 -3.00
CA ARG A 297 1.17 3.89 -3.05
C ARG A 297 1.58 5.17 -3.77
N PHE A 298 0.94 5.50 -4.90
CA PHE A 298 1.18 6.77 -5.58
C PHE A 298 0.81 7.97 -4.71
N GLN A 299 -0.31 7.88 -3.97
CA GLN A 299 -0.68 8.92 -3.02
C GLN A 299 0.38 9.07 -1.92
N GLU A 300 0.86 7.98 -1.31
CA GLU A 300 1.95 8.05 -0.32
C GLU A 300 3.24 8.67 -0.91
N LEU A 301 3.60 8.30 -2.14
CA LEU A 301 4.76 8.89 -2.83
C LEU A 301 4.57 10.38 -3.13
N GLN A 302 3.36 10.82 -3.49
CA GLN A 302 3.06 12.24 -3.65
C GLN A 302 3.25 13.00 -2.34
N LEU A 303 2.72 12.46 -1.24
CA LEU A 303 2.87 13.04 0.09
C LEU A 303 4.35 13.15 0.47
N GLN A 304 5.12 12.06 0.32
CA GLN A 304 6.57 12.08 0.55
C GLN A 304 7.30 13.09 -0.36
N LEU A 305 6.92 13.19 -1.64
CA LEU A 305 7.51 14.14 -2.58
C LEU A 305 7.24 15.59 -2.17
N GLU A 306 6.04 15.91 -1.71
CA GLU A 306 5.69 17.23 -1.20
C GLU A 306 6.53 17.57 0.03
N GLN A 307 6.65 16.65 0.98
CA GLN A 307 7.46 16.84 2.19
C GLN A 307 8.93 17.08 1.83
N LEU A 308 9.48 16.29 0.90
CA LEU A 308 10.85 16.44 0.41
C LEU A 308 11.05 17.74 -0.36
N THR A 309 10.04 18.21 -1.09
CA THR A 309 10.09 19.49 -1.82
C THR A 309 10.20 20.65 -0.84
N VAL A 310 9.40 20.65 0.24
CA VAL A 310 9.46 21.67 1.29
C VAL A 310 10.80 21.59 2.04
N LEU A 311 11.21 20.39 2.44
CA LEU A 311 12.50 20.17 3.12
C LEU A 311 13.67 20.65 2.25
N GLY A 312 13.67 20.31 0.96
CA GLY A 312 14.68 20.75 0.00
C GLY A 312 14.70 22.27 -0.18
N ALA A 313 13.54 22.92 -0.22
CA ALA A 313 13.45 24.38 -0.31
C ALA A 313 13.98 25.06 0.95
N VAL A 314 13.64 24.55 2.14
CA VAL A 314 14.17 25.06 3.42
C VAL A 314 15.69 24.91 3.50
N LEU A 315 16.23 23.75 3.11
CA LEU A 315 17.68 23.54 3.07
C LEU A 315 18.35 24.49 2.08
N LEU A 316 17.77 24.67 0.89
CA LEU A 316 18.31 25.58 -0.13
C LEU A 316 18.32 27.03 0.36
N VAL A 317 17.23 27.51 0.97
CA VAL A 317 17.18 28.82 1.63
C VAL A 317 18.28 28.92 2.69
N THR A 318 18.37 27.94 3.58
CA THR A 318 19.33 27.92 4.69
C THR A 318 20.78 27.96 4.19
N PHE A 319 21.15 27.12 3.22
CA PHE A 319 22.50 27.07 2.67
C PHE A 319 22.86 28.27 1.79
N SER A 320 21.87 28.90 1.16
CA SER A 320 22.07 30.14 0.40
C SER A 320 22.39 31.35 1.29
N MET A 321 21.87 31.34 2.53
CA MET A 321 22.10 32.40 3.52
C MET A 321 23.25 32.10 4.49
N ALA A 322 23.60 30.82 4.68
CA ALA A 322 24.69 30.41 5.54
C ALA A 322 26.07 30.74 4.94
N ALA A 323 27.07 30.96 5.80
CA ALA A 323 28.44 31.20 5.35
C ALA A 323 29.01 29.97 4.61
N PRO A 324 29.82 30.14 3.55
CA PRO A 324 30.32 29.03 2.73
C PRO A 324 31.04 27.92 3.51
N GLY A 325 31.63 28.24 4.67
CA GLY A 325 32.30 27.27 5.54
C GLY A 325 31.38 26.37 6.36
N ILE A 326 30.08 26.68 6.46
CA ILE A 326 29.09 25.88 7.20
C ILE A 326 28.34 24.94 6.26
N SER A 327 28.10 25.39 5.02
CA SER A 327 27.37 24.61 4.00
C SER A 327 28.11 23.35 3.55
N SER A 328 29.43 23.25 3.77
CA SER A 328 30.24 22.08 3.42
C SER A 328 30.27 20.98 4.49
N ARG A 329 29.67 21.18 5.66
CA ARG A 329 29.71 20.22 6.78
C ARG A 329 28.53 19.25 6.74
N ALA A 330 28.82 17.97 6.48
CA ALA A 330 27.82 16.91 6.39
C ALA A 330 26.96 16.78 7.67
N ASP A 331 27.60 16.85 8.85
CA ASP A 331 26.91 16.72 10.14
C ASP A 331 25.84 17.79 10.38
N PHE A 332 26.06 19.00 9.85
CA PHE A 332 25.11 20.10 9.96
C PHE A 332 23.91 19.90 9.04
N ALA A 333 24.17 19.45 7.79
CA ALA A 333 23.11 19.13 6.84
C ALA A 333 22.18 18.01 7.35
N GLU A 334 22.75 16.95 7.94
CA GLU A 334 21.96 15.84 8.50
C GLU A 334 21.12 16.26 9.72
N LYS A 335 21.68 17.11 10.59
CA LYS A 335 20.92 17.67 11.72
C LYS A 335 19.75 18.53 11.26
N LEU A 336 19.97 19.41 10.29
CA LEU A 336 18.90 20.23 9.71
C LEU A 336 17.82 19.37 9.05
N LYS A 337 18.21 18.37 8.24
CA LYS A 337 17.27 17.40 7.65
C LYS A 337 16.41 16.74 8.71
N MET A 338 17.01 16.28 9.82
CA MET A 338 16.29 15.63 10.91
C MET A 338 15.29 16.59 11.58
N ILE A 339 15.71 17.82 11.92
CA ILE A 339 14.84 18.83 12.55
C ILE A 339 13.65 19.16 11.65
N VAL A 340 13.92 19.46 10.37
CA VAL A 340 12.88 19.82 9.40
C VAL A 340 11.95 18.63 9.16
N LYS A 341 12.48 17.42 9.01
CA LYS A 341 11.66 16.22 8.79
C LYS A 341 10.73 15.93 9.97
N ILE A 342 11.23 16.05 11.21
CA ILE A 342 10.41 15.83 12.42
C ILE A 342 9.24 16.82 12.46
N LEU A 343 9.50 18.11 12.21
CA LEU A 343 8.47 19.16 12.23
C LEU A 343 7.48 19.07 11.07
N LEU A 344 7.82 18.34 10.00
CA LEU A 344 6.96 18.09 8.85
C LEU A 344 6.31 16.70 8.84
N THR A 345 6.47 15.89 9.90
CA THR A 345 6.04 14.47 9.91
C THR A 345 4.56 14.29 9.56
N ASP A 346 3.70 15.20 10.03
CA ASP A 346 2.25 15.13 9.86
C ASP A 346 1.72 16.11 8.81
N MET A 347 2.56 16.56 7.87
CA MET A 347 2.21 17.59 6.88
C MET A 347 0.93 17.29 6.07
N HIS A 348 0.58 16.02 5.97
CA HIS A 348 -0.54 15.50 5.19
C HIS A 348 -1.86 15.41 5.95
N GLN A 349 -1.84 15.65 7.26
CA GLN A 349 -3.05 15.63 8.09
C GLN A 349 -3.87 16.91 7.86
N PRO A 350 -5.22 16.83 7.80
CA PRO A 350 -6.07 18.01 7.62
C PRO A 350 -5.91 19.08 8.72
N SER A 351 -5.45 18.69 9.91
CA SER A 351 -5.19 19.57 11.04
C SER A 351 -3.81 20.24 11.01
N PHE A 352 -2.98 19.95 10.00
CA PHE A 352 -1.61 20.46 9.93
C PHE A 352 -1.56 21.84 9.27
N HIS A 353 -1.04 22.83 10.00
CA HIS A 353 -0.83 24.18 9.50
C HIS A 353 0.62 24.36 9.08
N LEU A 354 0.86 24.32 7.77
CA LEU A 354 2.22 24.41 7.19
C LEU A 354 2.92 25.73 7.55
N GLU A 355 2.19 26.84 7.64
CA GLU A 355 2.77 28.14 8.02
C GLU A 355 3.31 28.15 9.45
N ASP A 356 2.58 27.56 10.40
CA ASP A 356 3.00 27.46 11.80
C ASP A 356 4.19 26.52 11.94
N ALA A 357 4.16 25.38 11.25
CA ALA A 357 5.26 24.44 11.23
C ALA A 357 6.53 25.08 10.65
N LEU A 358 6.42 25.83 9.55
CA LEU A 358 7.56 26.53 8.94
C LEU A 358 8.07 27.69 9.80
N THR A 359 7.21 28.33 10.59
CA THR A 359 7.63 29.33 11.59
C THR A 359 8.50 28.68 12.66
N ALA A 360 8.05 27.55 13.23
CA ALA A 360 8.82 26.78 14.19
C ALA A 360 10.13 26.22 13.58
N VAL A 361 10.10 25.76 12.33
CA VAL A 361 11.30 25.37 11.57
C VAL A 361 12.26 26.54 11.47
N GLY A 362 11.79 27.73 11.10
CA GLY A 362 12.61 28.93 10.99
C GLY A 362 13.36 29.26 12.29
N GLU A 363 12.67 29.16 13.44
CA GLU A 363 13.28 29.34 14.76
C GLU A 363 14.37 28.30 15.06
N LYS A 364 14.07 27.02 14.85
CA LYS A 364 15.02 25.93 15.13
C LYS A 364 16.23 25.96 14.19
N VAL A 365 16.01 26.28 12.92
CA VAL A 365 17.08 26.44 11.93
C VAL A 365 17.99 27.60 12.32
N CYS A 366 17.44 28.76 12.73
CA CYS A 366 18.25 29.89 13.17
C CYS A 366 19.11 29.57 14.40
N LEU A 367 18.57 28.82 15.36
CA LEU A 367 19.32 28.35 16.53
C LEU A 367 20.47 27.42 16.13
N GLU A 368 20.21 26.46 15.24
CA GLU A 368 21.22 25.50 14.79
C GLU A 368 22.30 26.17 13.93
N VAL A 369 21.92 27.11 13.06
CA VAL A 369 22.86 27.95 12.29
C VAL A 369 23.76 28.76 13.24
N SER A 370 23.20 29.39 14.27
CA SER A 370 23.94 30.18 15.25
C SER A 370 24.89 29.32 16.08
N SER A 371 24.44 28.15 16.53
CA SER A 371 25.26 27.16 17.22
C SER A 371 26.43 26.70 16.35
N CYS A 372 26.18 26.44 15.06
CA CYS A 372 27.22 26.06 14.11
C CYS A 372 28.21 27.19 13.83
N LEU A 373 27.75 28.44 13.71
CA LEU A 373 28.62 29.62 13.57
C LEU A 373 29.57 29.77 14.77
N SER A 374 29.05 29.60 15.99
CA SER A 374 29.86 29.66 17.22
C SER A 374 30.91 28.55 17.30
N GLN A 375 30.55 27.32 16.94
CA GLN A 375 31.49 26.18 16.91
C GLN A 375 32.61 26.37 15.89
N CYS A 376 32.32 27.07 14.78
CA CYS A 376 33.27 27.32 13.71
C CYS A 376 34.05 28.64 13.87
N GLY A 377 33.82 29.40 14.94
CA GLY A 377 34.50 30.68 15.20
C GLY A 377 34.11 31.82 14.24
N PHE A 378 32.96 31.71 13.57
CA PHE A 378 32.43 32.76 12.70
C PHE A 378 31.60 33.78 13.50
N SER A 379 31.39 34.97 12.92
CA SER A 379 30.52 35.99 13.51
C SER A 379 29.09 35.47 13.66
N PRO A 380 28.40 35.78 14.78
CA PRO A 380 27.01 35.37 14.99
C PRO A 380 26.09 35.98 13.93
N LEU A 381 24.95 35.33 13.70
CA LEU A 381 23.92 35.83 12.79
C LEU A 381 23.39 37.17 13.33
N THR A 382 23.34 38.20 12.49
CA THR A 382 22.73 39.48 12.89
C THR A 382 21.22 39.33 12.98
N PRO A 383 20.54 40.10 13.86
CA PRO A 383 19.08 40.00 14.03
C PRO A 383 18.32 40.24 12.71
N ASP A 384 18.83 41.12 11.85
CA ASP A 384 18.26 41.35 10.51
C ASP A 384 18.37 40.12 9.60
N LYS A 385 19.51 39.42 9.63
CA LYS A 385 19.71 38.19 8.85
C LYS A 385 18.87 37.04 9.38
N GLU A 386 18.66 36.99 10.69
CA GLU A 386 17.77 36.02 11.35
C GLU A 386 16.31 36.25 10.93
N ALA A 387 15.84 37.51 10.96
CA ALA A 387 14.49 37.86 10.53
C ALA A 387 14.25 37.55 9.05
N VAL A 388 15.24 37.84 8.18
CA VAL A 388 15.17 37.50 6.75
C VAL A 388 15.13 35.98 6.55
N LEU A 389 15.97 35.22 7.25
CA LEU A 389 15.99 33.76 7.13
C LEU A 389 14.65 33.13 7.57
N LYS A 390 14.10 33.58 8.70
CA LYS A 390 12.77 33.14 9.18
C LYS A 390 11.67 33.49 8.18
N GLY A 391 11.67 34.73 7.68
CA GLY A 391 10.69 35.17 6.69
C GLY A 391 10.78 34.39 5.36
N GLN A 392 11.98 34.07 4.89
CA GLN A 392 12.17 33.26 3.68
C GLN A 392 11.73 31.81 3.88
N ILE A 393 12.01 31.21 5.04
CA ILE A 393 11.55 29.86 5.38
C ILE A 393 10.01 29.82 5.48
N GLN A 394 9.39 30.80 6.13
CA GLN A 394 7.93 30.90 6.22
C GLN A 394 7.30 31.09 4.83
N ALA A 395 7.93 31.88 3.95
CA ALA A 395 7.45 32.10 2.59
C ALA A 395 7.44 30.81 1.72
N VAL A 396 8.13 29.74 2.12
CA VAL A 396 8.07 28.42 1.44
C VAL A 396 6.68 27.78 1.59
N ALA A 397 5.87 28.21 2.57
CA ALA A 397 4.50 27.73 2.75
C ALA A 397 3.63 27.93 1.50
N SER A 398 3.87 29.02 0.76
CA SER A 398 3.15 29.31 -0.49
C SER A 398 3.60 28.37 -1.62
N PRO A 399 2.67 27.74 -2.36
CA PRO A 399 3.00 26.91 -3.52
C PRO A 399 3.62 27.72 -4.68
N ASP A 400 3.35 29.02 -4.75
CA ASP A 400 3.88 29.92 -5.79
C ASP A 400 5.30 30.41 -5.51
N ASN A 401 5.86 30.08 -4.34
CA ASN A 401 7.21 30.47 -3.97
C ASN A 401 8.23 29.98 -5.04
N PRO A 402 9.10 30.86 -5.56
CA PRO A 402 10.02 30.50 -6.65
C PRO A 402 10.99 29.39 -6.26
N ILE A 403 11.44 29.34 -5.00
CA ILE A 403 12.35 28.32 -4.48
C ILE A 403 11.62 26.97 -4.39
N ARG A 404 10.39 26.97 -3.88
CA ARG A 404 9.55 25.76 -3.85
C ARG A 404 9.23 25.26 -5.27
N ARG A 405 8.95 26.16 -6.21
CA ARG A 405 8.73 25.83 -7.62
C ARG A 405 9.98 25.27 -8.28
N ILE A 406 11.16 25.84 -8.01
CA ILE A 406 12.42 25.29 -8.51
C ILE A 406 12.63 23.89 -7.93
N MET A 407 12.47 23.68 -6.63
CA MET A 407 12.60 22.34 -6.04
C MET A 407 11.57 21.33 -6.60
N GLY A 408 10.35 21.79 -6.84
CA GLY A 408 9.29 20.96 -7.44
C GLY A 408 9.44 20.71 -8.95
N THR A 409 10.24 21.51 -9.68
CA THR A 409 10.43 21.39 -11.14
C THR A 409 11.81 20.87 -11.54
N SER A 410 12.85 21.15 -10.76
CA SER A 410 14.20 20.57 -10.92
C SER A 410 14.19 19.07 -10.68
N GLY A 411 13.27 18.55 -9.85
CA GLY A 411 12.89 17.14 -9.85
C GLY A 411 12.59 16.68 -11.27
N GLY A 412 11.56 17.22 -11.94
CA GLY A 412 11.17 16.80 -13.28
C GLY A 412 12.21 16.98 -14.41
N ARG A 413 13.25 17.81 -14.23
CA ARG A 413 14.29 18.08 -15.24
C ARG A 413 15.52 17.18 -15.06
N GLU A 414 15.92 16.89 -13.83
CA GLU A 414 16.94 15.87 -13.51
C GLU A 414 16.34 14.45 -13.51
N ASP A 415 15.03 14.30 -13.30
CA ASP A 415 14.30 13.04 -13.31
C ASP A 415 14.31 12.37 -14.68
N GLN A 416 14.62 13.05 -15.79
CA GLN A 416 14.72 12.34 -17.07
C GLN A 416 16.03 11.53 -17.18
N GLU A 417 17.13 12.03 -16.62
CA GLU A 417 18.39 11.27 -16.47
C GLU A 417 18.38 10.36 -15.23
N CYS A 418 17.79 10.81 -14.13
CA CYS A 418 17.63 10.03 -12.91
C CYS A 418 16.60 8.91 -13.05
N ALA A 419 15.44 9.10 -13.71
CA ALA A 419 14.49 8.01 -13.97
C ALA A 419 15.07 6.94 -14.90
N CYS A 420 15.93 7.30 -15.85
CA CYS A 420 16.72 6.31 -16.60
C CYS A 420 17.64 5.47 -15.69
N ARG A 421 18.22 6.08 -14.64
CA ARG A 421 19.04 5.39 -13.62
C ARG A 421 18.22 4.72 -12.49
N TRP A 422 17.02 5.19 -12.19
CA TRP A 422 16.13 4.74 -11.12
C TRP A 422 15.28 3.55 -11.58
N ALA A 423 14.78 3.58 -12.83
CA ALA A 423 14.23 2.42 -13.54
C ALA A 423 15.26 1.27 -13.69
N GLY A 424 16.55 1.62 -13.70
CA GLY A 424 17.65 0.66 -13.69
C GLY A 424 17.77 -0.13 -12.37
N ARG A 425 17.31 0.42 -11.23
CA ARG A 425 17.63 -0.10 -9.88
C ARG A 425 16.45 -0.66 -9.08
N GLN A 426 15.20 -0.44 -9.49
CA GLN A 426 14.05 -1.04 -8.83
C GLN A 426 13.69 -2.41 -9.43
N ALA A 427 14.09 -3.49 -8.74
CA ALA A 427 13.69 -4.86 -9.07
C ALA A 427 12.16 -5.13 -8.97
N PRO A 428 11.37 -4.47 -8.09
CA PRO A 428 9.92 -4.70 -8.00
C PRO A 428 9.15 -4.06 -9.15
N LEU A 429 9.42 -2.79 -9.49
CA LEU A 429 8.76 -2.08 -10.61
C LEU A 429 9.11 -2.68 -11.98
N ARG A 430 10.26 -3.34 -12.13
CA ARG A 430 10.61 -4.07 -13.36
C ARG A 430 9.64 -5.19 -13.71
N LYS A 431 8.88 -5.75 -12.75
CA LYS A 431 7.91 -6.82 -13.01
C LYS A 431 6.60 -6.27 -13.55
N SER A 432 5.97 -5.30 -12.88
CA SER A 432 4.78 -4.60 -13.41
C SER A 432 5.09 -3.91 -14.75
N ARG A 433 6.29 -3.36 -14.91
CA ARG A 433 6.72 -2.73 -16.16
C ARG A 433 6.93 -3.72 -17.31
N ARG A 434 7.32 -4.97 -17.03
CA ARG A 434 7.46 -6.02 -18.06
C ARG A 434 6.10 -6.55 -18.52
N VAL A 435 5.07 -6.50 -17.66
CA VAL A 435 3.68 -6.80 -18.06
C VAL A 435 3.14 -5.74 -19.02
N LEU A 436 3.39 -4.45 -18.78
CA LEU A 436 2.96 -3.37 -19.69
C LEU A 436 3.75 -3.32 -21.02
N MET A 437 5.06 -3.59 -21.00
CA MET A 437 5.91 -3.43 -22.20
C MET A 437 5.55 -4.35 -23.38
N ASP A 438 4.91 -5.50 -23.14
CA ASP A 438 4.53 -6.44 -24.20
C ASP A 438 3.13 -6.19 -24.79
N TYR A 439 2.35 -5.26 -24.22
CA TYR A 439 1.00 -4.92 -24.71
C TYR A 439 0.87 -3.54 -25.33
N GLU A 440 1.84 -2.65 -25.11
CA GLU A 440 1.83 -1.28 -25.64
C GLU A 440 2.61 -1.13 -26.98
N CYS A 441 2.95 -2.23 -27.66
CA CYS A 441 3.52 -2.23 -29.03
C CYS A 441 2.52 -2.72 -30.09
#